data_AF-A0A6N7JJI2-F1
#
_entry.id   AF-A0A6N7JJI2-F1
#
_cell.length_a   1.000
_cell.length_b   1.000
_cell.length_c   1.000
_cell.angle_alpha   90.00
_cell.angle_beta   90.00
_cell.angle_gamma   90.00
#
_symmetry.space_group_name_H-M   'P 1'
#
loop_
_entity.id
_entity.type
_entity.pdbx_description
1 polymer ?
#
loop_
_entity_poly.entity_id
_entity_poly.type
_entity_poly.pdbx_seq_one_letter_code
_entity_poly.pdbx_strand_id
1 'polypeptide(L)'
;MLKLKRVGVDTRQENVAFLSRHCTIYRAAEFAGLEKVEVAANGHRIIADLVMVDDPALLGADALGLSTTAFNHFGMPEDTAVRLKYATPARSRDALHAKIQGSELGSDQFAAIIDDIAHHRYSRVEVAAFIVACGGFMTTAETLHLTRAMVAAGDRLSWGNGVAAGGLVVDKHCIGGIPGNRTSMIVVPIVAAHGLPIPKTSSRAITSPAGTADTMEVLANVEVGLEQMREIVREVKGCLVWGGHVRLSPADDVLISVERPLNIDTREQMVASILSKKLAAGSTHLVIDVPIGPSAKVRTQNDALRLRKLFEYVGDAIGLNLRVTMTDGSQPVGNGIGPVLEARDVMAVLENRPEAPVDLRERALALAGRILEFDPALRGGAGMARARELLASGAALTTMHKITALQGKPPREARLGHLSREIVAEHDGTVVAIDCYRIARIARLAGAPFDAGAGIDLLKKAGSFAQAGEPLYRIYSDTETDFRFACGMAAENSGFTLGVTPKAGEAA
;
A
#
# COMPACT_ATOMS: atom_id res chain seq x y z
N MET A 1 38.13 13.65 13.43
CA MET A 1 36.67 13.51 13.28
C MET A 1 36.28 14.27 12.04
N LEU A 2 35.35 13.76 11.25
CA LEU A 2 34.90 14.40 10.02
C LEU A 2 33.77 15.39 10.32
N LYS A 3 33.59 16.41 9.49
CA LYS A 3 32.43 17.31 9.56
C LYS A 3 31.26 16.71 8.79
N LEU A 4 30.11 16.62 9.43
CA LEU A 4 28.89 16.13 8.77
C LEU A 4 28.43 17.13 7.70
N LYS A 5 28.14 16.65 6.49
CA LYS A 5 27.54 17.45 5.42
C LYS A 5 26.30 16.76 4.85
N ARG A 6 25.29 17.55 4.50
CA ARG A 6 24.15 17.06 3.72
C ARG A 6 24.54 17.02 2.25
N VAL A 7 24.37 15.86 1.63
CA VAL A 7 24.51 15.70 0.19
C VAL A 7 23.10 15.66 -0.41
N GLY A 8 22.83 16.55 -1.35
CA GLY A 8 21.53 16.75 -2.00
C GLY A 8 21.09 15.61 -2.94
N VAL A 9 21.33 14.37 -2.55
CA VAL A 9 20.99 13.15 -3.28
C VAL A 9 19.86 12.44 -2.53
N ASP A 10 18.78 12.13 -3.25
CA ASP A 10 17.67 11.31 -2.76
C ASP A 10 17.94 9.84 -3.06
N THR A 11 18.13 9.06 -2.00
CA THR A 11 18.36 7.61 -2.06
C THR A 11 17.11 6.82 -1.66
N ARG A 12 15.95 7.48 -1.61
CA ARG A 12 14.66 6.94 -1.16
C ARG A 12 14.74 6.43 0.28
N GLN A 13 14.71 5.12 0.48
CA GLN A 13 14.70 4.46 1.80
C GLN A 13 16.11 4.08 2.29
N GLU A 14 17.14 4.39 1.50
CA GLU A 14 18.49 3.94 1.79
C GLU A 14 19.28 4.98 2.54
N ASN A 15 20.01 4.53 3.55
CA ASN A 15 21.00 5.37 4.20
C ASN A 15 22.32 5.23 3.44
N VAL A 16 22.77 6.32 2.79
CA VAL A 16 24.05 6.34 2.07
C VAL A 16 24.96 7.40 2.69
N ALA A 17 26.17 7.00 3.01
CA ALA A 17 27.26 7.86 3.44
C ALA A 17 28.26 8.06 2.31
N PHE A 18 28.73 9.29 2.17
CA PHE A 18 29.69 9.70 1.16
C PHE A 18 31.01 10.07 1.85
N LEU A 19 32.11 9.53 1.37
CA LEU A 19 33.44 9.86 1.87
C LEU A 19 34.34 10.27 0.71
N SER A 20 35.05 11.38 0.85
CA SER A 20 36.01 11.81 -0.16
C SER A 20 37.13 10.76 -0.29
N ARG A 21 37.53 10.41 -1.53
CA ARG A 21 38.72 9.56 -1.73
C ARG A 21 40.00 10.22 -1.23
N HIS A 22 40.00 11.55 -1.18
CA HIS A 22 41.08 12.36 -0.63
C HIS A 22 40.95 12.60 0.88
N CYS A 23 40.08 11.84 1.58
CA CYS A 23 39.89 11.96 3.02
C CYS A 23 41.22 11.89 3.77
N THR A 24 41.45 12.88 4.63
CA THR A 24 42.70 13.01 5.39
C THR A 24 42.69 12.22 6.70
N ILE A 25 41.52 11.78 7.15
CA ILE A 25 41.30 11.15 8.46
C ILE A 25 41.17 9.63 8.35
N TYR A 26 40.55 9.15 7.28
CA TYR A 26 40.26 7.73 7.04
C TYR A 26 40.78 7.35 5.66
N ARG A 27 41.53 6.25 5.53
CA ARG A 27 42.05 5.84 4.22
C ARG A 27 40.97 5.09 3.46
N ALA A 28 40.65 5.53 2.24
CA ALA A 28 39.67 4.86 1.38
C ALA A 28 39.90 3.34 1.23
N ALA A 29 41.17 2.90 1.23
CA ALA A 29 41.54 1.49 1.16
C ALA A 29 41.12 0.66 2.40
N GLU A 30 41.00 1.29 3.58
CA GLU A 30 40.56 0.60 4.82
C GLU A 30 39.07 0.28 4.80
N PHE A 31 38.32 0.91 3.90
CA PHE A 31 36.88 0.70 3.69
C PHE A 31 36.58 0.04 2.34
N ALA A 32 37.61 -0.29 1.57
CA ALA A 32 37.46 -1.01 0.30
C ALA A 32 36.96 -2.44 0.59
N GLY A 33 35.73 -2.74 0.16
CA GLY A 33 35.08 -4.04 0.37
C GLY A 33 34.08 -4.09 1.53
N LEU A 34 33.87 -2.99 2.25
CA LEU A 34 32.76 -2.89 3.20
C LEU A 34 31.49 -2.44 2.49
N GLU A 35 30.40 -3.18 2.68
CA GLU A 35 29.09 -2.71 2.23
C GLU A 35 28.56 -1.58 3.12
N LYS A 36 28.75 -1.68 4.45
CA LYS A 36 28.17 -0.77 5.45
C LYS A 36 29.16 -0.22 6.47
N VAL A 37 28.89 1.02 6.90
CA VAL A 37 29.61 1.74 7.96
C VAL A 37 28.64 2.25 9.02
N GLU A 38 29.13 2.38 10.26
CA GLU A 38 28.42 3.09 11.33
C GLU A 38 28.96 4.52 11.41
N VAL A 39 28.07 5.50 11.27
CA VAL A 39 28.34 6.91 11.53
C VAL A 39 27.80 7.26 12.91
N ALA A 40 28.65 7.86 13.77
CA ALA A 40 28.27 8.18 15.14
C ALA A 40 28.67 9.61 15.55
N ALA A 41 27.78 10.29 16.26
CA ALA A 41 28.03 11.57 16.93
C ALA A 41 27.08 11.74 18.12
N ASN A 42 27.58 12.25 19.24
CA ASN A 42 26.77 12.63 20.42
C ASN A 42 25.76 11.56 20.89
N GLY A 43 26.10 10.28 20.79
CA GLY A 43 25.22 9.17 21.15
C GLY A 43 24.27 8.70 20.02
N HIS A 44 24.09 9.51 18.98
CA HIS A 44 23.36 9.15 17.77
C HIS A 44 24.22 8.27 16.86
N ARG A 45 23.57 7.31 16.19
CA ARG A 45 24.20 6.37 15.26
C ARG A 45 23.30 6.14 14.06
N ILE A 46 23.92 5.95 12.90
CA ILE A 46 23.25 5.49 11.70
C ILE A 46 24.15 4.51 10.95
N ILE A 47 23.55 3.45 10.43
CA ILE A 47 24.23 2.51 9.55
C ILE A 47 23.90 2.90 8.11
N ALA A 48 24.93 3.03 7.29
CA ALA A 48 24.81 3.51 5.93
C ALA A 48 25.74 2.75 4.98
N ASP A 49 25.33 2.65 3.71
CA ASP A 49 26.20 2.16 2.65
C ASP A 49 27.23 3.23 2.31
N LEU A 50 28.51 2.84 2.19
CA LEU A 50 29.59 3.80 1.95
C LEU A 50 29.88 3.94 0.45
N VAL A 51 29.80 5.17 -0.04
CA VAL A 51 30.17 5.54 -1.41
C VAL A 51 31.34 6.51 -1.39
N MET A 52 32.33 6.25 -2.25
CA MET A 52 33.50 7.13 -2.39
C MET A 52 33.22 8.26 -3.37
N VAL A 53 33.59 9.48 -3.00
CA VAL A 53 33.47 10.69 -3.83
C VAL A 53 34.84 11.11 -4.32
N ASP A 54 34.99 11.22 -5.64
CA ASP A 54 36.25 11.61 -6.27
C ASP A 54 36.36 13.12 -6.47
N ASP A 55 35.23 13.80 -6.68
CA ASP A 55 35.19 15.25 -6.91
C ASP A 55 35.22 16.02 -5.58
N PRO A 56 36.30 16.78 -5.28
CA PRO A 56 36.40 17.58 -4.07
C PRO A 56 35.36 18.71 -3.99
N ALA A 57 34.77 19.12 -5.12
CA ALA A 57 33.70 20.12 -5.14
C ALA A 57 32.38 19.58 -4.56
N LEU A 58 32.15 18.26 -4.64
CA LEU A 58 30.98 17.61 -4.07
C LEU A 58 31.15 17.34 -2.57
N LEU A 59 32.36 16.93 -2.14
CA LEU A 59 32.65 16.66 -0.74
C LEU A 59 34.13 16.89 -0.41
N GLY A 60 34.37 17.77 0.57
CA GLY A 60 35.71 18.07 1.06
C GLY A 60 36.40 16.89 1.76
N ALA A 61 37.73 16.94 1.81
CA ALA A 61 38.57 15.90 2.40
C ALA A 61 38.43 15.75 3.94
N ASP A 62 37.84 16.74 4.62
CA ASP A 62 37.57 16.73 6.06
C ASP A 62 36.08 16.46 6.39
N ALA A 63 35.28 16.11 5.38
CA ALA A 63 33.83 15.94 5.51
C ALA A 63 33.36 14.49 5.31
N LEU A 64 32.24 14.18 5.96
CA LEU A 64 31.43 12.99 5.71
C LEU A 64 30.07 13.45 5.23
N GLY A 65 29.71 13.07 4.01
CA GLY A 65 28.39 13.35 3.46
C GLY A 65 27.38 12.30 3.90
N LEU A 66 26.13 12.70 4.13
CA LEU A 66 24.99 11.80 4.20
C LEU A 66 23.98 12.19 3.11
N SER A 67 23.35 11.19 2.47
CA SER A 67 22.22 11.44 1.57
C SER A 67 21.10 12.19 2.30
N THR A 68 20.16 12.80 1.57
CA THR A 68 19.08 13.58 2.22
C THR A 68 18.28 12.73 3.20
N THR A 69 17.95 11.49 2.85
CA THR A 69 17.28 10.52 3.74
C THR A 69 18.15 10.21 4.97
N ALA A 70 19.40 9.81 4.77
CA ALA A 70 20.31 9.44 5.85
C ALA A 70 20.56 10.60 6.82
N PHE A 71 20.70 11.82 6.29
CA PHE A 71 20.91 13.03 7.08
C PHE A 71 19.69 13.33 7.97
N ASN A 72 18.49 13.24 7.41
CA ASN A 72 17.24 13.43 8.15
C ASN A 72 17.05 12.34 9.22
N HIS A 73 17.37 11.09 8.92
CA HIS A 73 17.31 9.97 9.87
C HIS A 73 18.34 10.11 11.00
N PHE A 74 19.55 10.57 10.68
CA PHE A 74 20.61 10.78 11.67
C PHE A 74 20.28 11.93 12.62
N GLY A 75 19.59 12.98 12.11
CA GLY A 75 18.99 14.03 12.91
C GLY A 75 19.98 14.98 13.58
N MET A 76 21.22 15.04 13.10
CA MET A 76 22.26 15.94 13.61
C MET A 76 22.47 17.15 12.68
N PRO A 77 22.79 18.35 13.21
CA PRO A 77 23.08 19.53 12.40
C PRO A 77 24.28 19.34 11.47
N GLU A 78 24.33 20.11 10.38
CA GLU A 78 25.54 20.20 9.56
C GLU A 78 26.75 20.65 10.39
N ASP A 79 27.94 20.26 9.94
CA ASP A 79 29.23 20.50 10.58
C ASP A 79 29.42 19.84 11.95
N THR A 80 28.46 19.03 12.41
CA THR A 80 28.63 18.16 13.57
C THR A 80 29.83 17.23 13.37
N ALA A 81 30.71 17.15 14.38
CA ALA A 81 31.84 16.25 14.35
C ALA A 81 31.38 14.78 14.46
N VAL A 82 31.61 14.01 13.40
CA VAL A 82 31.22 12.59 13.31
C VAL A 82 32.44 11.67 13.28
N ARG A 83 32.22 10.43 13.69
CA ARG A 83 33.18 9.32 13.55
C ARG A 83 32.59 8.24 12.67
N LEU A 84 33.44 7.68 11.83
CA LEU A 84 33.16 6.49 11.04
C LEU A 84 33.74 5.27 11.76
N LYS A 85 32.97 4.18 11.77
CA LYS A 85 33.40 2.86 12.24
C LYS A 85 32.94 1.79 11.27
N TYR A 86 33.61 0.64 11.32
CA TYR A 86 33.08 -0.58 10.72
C TYR A 86 31.71 -0.90 11.31
N ALA A 87 30.73 -1.18 10.45
CA ALA A 87 29.47 -1.73 10.93
C ALA A 87 29.74 -3.09 11.58
N THR A 88 29.24 -3.30 12.80
CA THR A 88 29.31 -4.62 13.43
C THR A 88 28.35 -5.54 12.66
N PRO A 89 28.76 -6.76 12.28
CA PRO A 89 27.86 -7.70 11.62
C PRO A 89 26.58 -7.90 12.43
N ALA A 90 25.46 -8.03 11.71
CA ALA A 90 24.17 -8.22 12.33
C ALA A 90 24.16 -9.49 13.20
N ARG A 91 23.58 -9.40 14.40
CA ARG A 91 23.59 -10.52 15.37
C ARG A 91 22.82 -11.73 14.86
N SER A 92 21.82 -11.48 14.01
CA SER A 92 20.97 -12.51 13.43
C SER A 92 21.54 -13.18 12.17
N ARG A 93 22.78 -12.89 11.77
CA ARG A 93 23.37 -13.43 10.53
C ARG A 93 23.37 -14.96 10.46
N ASP A 94 23.61 -15.63 11.59
CA ASP A 94 23.58 -17.10 11.64
C ASP A 94 22.14 -17.64 11.45
N ALA A 95 21.13 -16.92 11.95
CA ALA A 95 19.73 -17.27 11.70
C ALA A 95 19.33 -17.05 10.23
N LEU A 96 19.81 -15.98 9.60
CA LEU A 96 19.66 -15.78 8.16
C LEU A 96 20.26 -16.94 7.35
N HIS A 97 21.50 -17.33 7.66
CA HIS A 97 22.14 -18.47 6.99
C HIS A 97 21.38 -19.78 7.21
N ALA A 98 20.90 -20.04 8.43
CA ALA A 98 20.07 -21.20 8.72
C ALA A 98 18.79 -21.21 7.88
N LYS A 99 18.13 -20.05 7.70
CA LYS A 99 16.94 -19.94 6.86
C LYS A 99 17.25 -20.17 5.39
N ILE A 100 18.36 -19.62 4.88
CA ILE A 100 18.84 -19.86 3.51
C ILE A 100 19.10 -21.36 3.26
N GLN A 101 19.57 -22.08 4.28
CA GLN A 101 19.77 -23.53 4.24
C GLN A 101 18.47 -24.35 4.40
N GLY A 102 17.32 -23.70 4.54
CA GLY A 102 16.02 -24.35 4.66
C GLY A 102 15.63 -24.78 6.08
N SER A 103 16.34 -24.31 7.11
CA SER A 103 15.98 -24.60 8.51
C SER A 103 14.73 -23.82 8.91
N GLU A 104 13.89 -24.44 9.73
CA GLU A 104 12.79 -23.73 10.42
C GLU A 104 13.37 -22.85 11.53
N LEU A 105 12.94 -21.59 11.58
CA LEU A 105 13.41 -20.64 12.60
C LEU A 105 12.41 -20.49 13.76
N GLY A 106 12.96 -20.40 14.98
CA GLY A 106 12.22 -20.09 16.20
C GLY A 106 11.87 -18.61 16.34
N SER A 107 11.07 -18.30 17.38
CA SER A 107 10.62 -16.94 17.69
C SER A 107 11.78 -15.96 17.90
N ASP A 108 12.81 -16.35 18.68
CA ASP A 108 13.94 -15.48 19.01
C ASP A 108 14.80 -15.16 17.77
N GLN A 109 14.90 -16.11 16.84
CA GLN A 109 15.63 -15.93 15.58
C GLN A 109 14.90 -14.93 14.67
N PHE A 110 13.59 -15.06 14.50
CA PHE A 110 12.81 -14.06 13.76
C PHE A 110 12.84 -12.69 14.44
N ALA A 111 12.74 -12.63 15.77
CA ALA A 111 12.86 -11.38 16.51
C ALA A 111 14.20 -10.69 16.24
N ALA A 112 15.31 -11.43 16.26
CA ALA A 112 16.63 -10.88 15.97
C ALA A 112 16.77 -10.42 14.50
N ILE A 113 16.27 -11.20 13.53
CA ILE A 113 16.29 -10.81 12.11
C ILE A 113 15.51 -9.52 11.89
N ILE A 114 14.28 -9.46 12.42
CA ILE A 114 13.41 -8.30 12.22
C ILE A 114 13.93 -7.07 12.97
N ASP A 115 14.53 -7.21 14.16
CA ASP A 115 15.25 -6.11 14.82
C ASP A 115 16.37 -5.57 13.94
N ASP A 116 17.20 -6.45 13.37
CA ASP A 116 18.32 -6.04 12.52
C ASP A 116 17.83 -5.37 11.22
N ILE A 117 16.73 -5.85 10.62
CA ILE A 117 16.10 -5.23 9.44
C ILE A 117 15.50 -3.86 9.78
N ALA A 118 14.74 -3.76 10.87
CA ALA A 118 14.11 -2.50 11.31
C ALA A 118 15.14 -1.40 11.60
N HIS A 119 16.33 -1.78 12.06
CA HIS A 119 17.44 -0.87 12.35
C HIS A 119 18.43 -0.70 11.19
N HIS A 120 18.09 -1.14 9.98
CA HIS A 120 18.92 -1.05 8.77
C HIS A 120 20.34 -1.64 8.92
N ARG A 121 20.50 -2.66 9.79
CA ARG A 121 21.76 -3.40 9.93
C ARG A 121 21.99 -4.35 8.75
N TYR A 122 20.91 -4.89 8.17
CA TYR A 122 20.99 -5.73 6.99
C TYR A 122 21.25 -4.91 5.72
N SER A 123 22.13 -5.40 4.85
CA SER A 123 22.26 -4.91 3.48
C SER A 123 21.09 -5.34 2.61
N ARG A 124 20.88 -4.66 1.47
CA ARG A 124 19.84 -5.07 0.52
C ARG A 124 20.00 -6.53 0.09
N VAL A 125 21.24 -7.01 -0.01
CA VAL A 125 21.55 -8.40 -0.38
C VAL A 125 21.07 -9.34 0.72
N GLU A 126 21.32 -9.02 1.98
CA GLU A 126 20.86 -9.83 3.12
C GLU A 126 19.32 -9.82 3.25
N VAL A 127 18.68 -8.66 3.06
CA VAL A 127 17.21 -8.56 3.02
C VAL A 127 16.64 -9.39 1.86
N ALA A 128 17.21 -9.29 0.66
CA ALA A 128 16.79 -10.07 -0.50
C ALA A 128 16.97 -11.57 -0.25
N ALA A 129 18.11 -11.99 0.32
CA ALA A 129 18.37 -13.39 0.66
C ALA A 129 17.34 -13.91 1.67
N PHE A 130 16.98 -13.13 2.68
CA PHE A 130 15.93 -13.47 3.64
C PHE A 130 14.56 -13.63 2.97
N ILE A 131 14.16 -12.68 2.12
CA ILE A 131 12.89 -12.70 1.38
C ILE A 131 12.82 -13.92 0.46
N VAL A 132 13.88 -14.20 -0.29
CA VAL A 132 13.93 -15.33 -1.21
C VAL A 132 13.89 -16.66 -0.43
N ALA A 133 14.62 -16.75 0.69
CA ALA A 133 14.61 -17.95 1.53
C ALA A 133 13.23 -18.21 2.17
N CYS A 134 12.57 -17.15 2.66
CA CYS A 134 11.18 -17.24 3.15
C CYS A 134 10.20 -17.58 2.02
N GLY A 135 10.43 -17.03 0.82
CA GLY A 135 9.60 -17.28 -0.34
C GLY A 135 9.69 -18.72 -0.87
N GLY A 136 10.77 -19.44 -0.55
CA GLY A 136 10.92 -20.86 -0.86
C GLY A 136 10.06 -21.75 0.05
N PHE A 137 10.15 -21.55 1.37
CA PHE A 137 9.36 -22.31 2.34
C PHE A 137 9.21 -21.56 3.67
N MET A 138 7.98 -21.53 4.19
CA MET A 138 7.66 -21.12 5.55
C MET A 138 6.58 -22.01 6.14
N THR A 139 6.73 -22.37 7.41
CA THR A 139 5.63 -23.00 8.17
C THR A 139 4.66 -21.94 8.70
N THR A 140 3.44 -22.37 9.04
CA THR A 140 2.46 -21.49 9.70
C THR A 140 2.99 -20.94 11.04
N ALA A 141 3.81 -21.71 11.75
CA ALA A 141 4.46 -21.26 12.98
C ALA A 141 5.50 -20.16 12.72
N GLU A 142 6.31 -20.32 11.67
CA GLU A 142 7.23 -19.27 11.23
C GLU A 142 6.50 -17.99 10.80
N THR A 143 5.36 -18.10 10.12
CA THR A 143 4.52 -16.92 9.77
C THR A 143 4.07 -16.18 11.03
N LEU A 144 3.67 -16.91 12.08
CA LEU A 144 3.30 -16.32 13.36
C LEU A 144 4.49 -15.66 14.06
N HIS A 145 5.66 -16.32 14.07
CA HIS A 145 6.89 -15.75 14.64
C HIS A 145 7.30 -14.46 13.92
N LEU A 146 7.31 -14.48 12.59
CA LEU A 146 7.57 -13.30 11.76
C LEU A 146 6.58 -12.16 12.07
N THR A 147 5.28 -12.47 12.13
CA THR A 147 4.24 -11.47 12.42
C THR A 147 4.45 -10.84 13.80
N ARG A 148 4.72 -11.65 14.83
CA ARG A 148 4.98 -11.16 16.19
C ARG A 148 6.24 -10.30 16.26
N ALA A 149 7.30 -10.71 15.58
CA ALA A 149 8.54 -9.95 15.51
C ALA A 149 8.33 -8.58 14.84
N MET A 150 7.58 -8.53 13.73
CA MET A 150 7.24 -7.27 13.04
C MET A 150 6.38 -6.34 13.91
N VAL A 151 5.43 -6.90 14.66
CA VAL A 151 4.62 -6.13 15.62
C VAL A 151 5.49 -5.56 16.73
N ALA A 152 6.41 -6.35 17.28
CA ALA A 152 7.28 -5.93 18.38
C ALA A 152 8.29 -4.85 17.98
N ALA A 153 8.69 -4.82 16.72
CA ALA A 153 9.64 -3.84 16.19
C ALA A 153 9.02 -2.47 15.87
N GLY A 154 7.69 -2.36 15.81
CA GLY A 154 6.97 -1.14 15.45
C GLY A 154 6.32 -0.41 16.63
N ASP A 155 5.99 0.87 16.41
CA ASP A 155 5.20 1.63 17.38
C ASP A 155 3.73 1.21 17.32
N ARG A 156 3.12 0.99 18.49
CA ARG A 156 1.68 0.67 18.59
C ARG A 156 0.87 1.90 18.95
N LEU A 157 -0.08 2.25 18.10
CA LEU A 157 -1.07 3.28 18.37
C LEU A 157 -2.09 2.79 19.40
N SER A 158 -2.29 3.61 20.43
CA SER A 158 -3.43 3.51 21.34
C SER A 158 -4.41 4.65 21.07
N TRP A 159 -5.69 4.28 20.96
CA TRP A 159 -6.80 5.19 20.71
C TRP A 159 -7.46 5.69 22.00
N GLY A 160 -7.22 5.01 23.13
CA GLY A 160 -7.77 5.36 24.44
C GLY A 160 -9.30 5.24 24.53
N ASN A 161 -9.82 5.32 25.77
CA ASN A 161 -11.25 5.12 26.06
C ASN A 161 -12.16 6.22 25.48
N GLY A 162 -11.61 7.42 25.19
CA GLY A 162 -12.36 8.52 24.59
C GLY A 162 -12.68 8.33 23.10
N VAL A 163 -11.98 7.42 22.42
CA VAL A 163 -12.22 7.11 21.00
C VAL A 163 -13.02 5.82 20.86
N ALA A 164 -12.64 4.79 21.62
CA ALA A 164 -13.23 3.44 21.55
C ALA A 164 -13.82 3.04 22.92
N ALA A 165 -15.15 3.16 23.07
CA ALA A 165 -15.85 2.61 24.22
C ALA A 165 -15.68 1.07 24.23
N GLY A 166 -15.13 0.53 25.33
CA GLY A 166 -14.81 -0.91 25.41
C GLY A 166 -13.61 -1.36 24.56
N GLY A 167 -12.82 -0.42 24.02
CA GLY A 167 -11.60 -0.73 23.25
C GLY A 167 -11.84 -1.22 21.81
N LEU A 168 -13.09 -1.25 21.33
CA LEU A 168 -13.43 -1.68 19.97
C LEU A 168 -12.93 -0.66 18.94
N VAL A 169 -11.93 -1.05 18.15
CA VAL A 169 -11.41 -0.33 16.97
C VAL A 169 -11.48 -1.26 15.76
N VAL A 170 -12.22 -0.85 14.74
CA VAL A 170 -12.44 -1.65 13.53
C VAL A 170 -11.61 -1.14 12.36
N ASP A 171 -11.19 -2.03 11.46
CA ASP A 171 -10.48 -1.65 10.23
C ASP A 171 -10.90 -2.58 9.07
N LYS A 172 -10.57 -2.16 7.85
CA LYS A 172 -10.74 -2.91 6.60
C LYS A 172 -9.45 -2.92 5.83
N HIS A 173 -8.98 -4.09 5.40
CA HIS A 173 -7.87 -4.20 4.46
C HIS A 173 -8.29 -4.95 3.21
N CYS A 174 -7.70 -4.63 2.06
CA CYS A 174 -7.82 -5.43 0.85
C CYS A 174 -6.42 -5.84 0.43
N ILE A 175 -6.23 -7.13 0.12
CA ILE A 175 -4.91 -7.62 -0.33
C ILE A 175 -4.50 -7.03 -1.69
N GLY A 176 -5.45 -6.42 -2.41
CA GLY A 176 -5.24 -5.76 -3.69
C GLY A 176 -5.17 -6.73 -4.86
N GLY A 177 -4.54 -6.31 -5.95
CA GLY A 177 -4.40 -7.08 -7.19
C GLY A 177 -5.40 -6.73 -8.29
N ILE A 178 -6.41 -5.90 -8.01
CA ILE A 178 -7.41 -5.46 -8.99
C ILE A 178 -7.52 -3.93 -8.95
N PRO A 179 -7.51 -3.23 -10.10
CA PRO A 179 -7.62 -1.77 -10.17
C PRO A 179 -9.04 -1.27 -9.86
N GLY A 180 -9.17 0.02 -9.53
CA GLY A 180 -10.46 0.65 -9.25
C GLY A 180 -11.08 0.36 -7.87
N ASN A 181 -10.50 -0.57 -7.09
CA ASN A 181 -11.07 -0.97 -5.80
C ASN A 181 -10.85 0.09 -4.70
N ARG A 182 -11.71 1.12 -4.67
CA ARG A 182 -11.79 2.16 -3.61
C ARG A 182 -12.93 1.97 -2.63
N THR A 183 -13.34 0.72 -2.45
CA THR A 183 -14.30 0.34 -1.41
C THR A 183 -13.95 0.90 -0.03
N SER A 184 -12.66 0.99 0.33
CA SER A 184 -12.22 1.56 1.62
C SER A 184 -12.72 2.99 1.85
N MET A 185 -12.78 3.84 0.81
CA MET A 185 -13.25 5.22 0.94
C MET A 185 -14.78 5.31 1.12
N ILE A 186 -15.53 4.27 0.80
CA ILE A 186 -16.99 4.19 1.03
C ILE A 186 -17.27 3.49 2.36
N VAL A 187 -16.50 2.46 2.69
CA VAL A 187 -16.63 1.70 3.94
C VAL A 187 -16.37 2.58 5.16
N VAL A 188 -15.29 3.37 5.14
CA VAL A 188 -14.93 4.25 6.28
C VAL A 188 -16.07 5.19 6.69
N PRO A 189 -16.64 6.03 5.81
CA PRO A 189 -17.73 6.91 6.20
C PRO A 189 -19.02 6.18 6.60
N ILE A 190 -19.32 5.00 6.04
CA ILE A 190 -20.47 4.20 6.50
C ILE A 190 -20.26 3.73 7.95
N VAL A 191 -19.10 3.15 8.24
CA VAL A 191 -18.78 2.62 9.56
C VAL A 191 -18.68 3.73 10.61
N ALA A 192 -18.06 4.85 10.23
CA ALA A 192 -17.97 6.04 11.06
C ALA A 192 -19.35 6.66 11.34
N ALA A 193 -20.24 6.73 10.34
CA ALA A 193 -21.61 7.21 10.49
C ALA A 193 -22.46 6.31 11.42
N HIS A 194 -22.16 5.01 11.48
CA HIS A 194 -22.76 4.10 12.45
C HIS A 194 -22.27 4.37 13.88
N GLY A 195 -21.04 4.89 14.03
CA GLY A 195 -20.45 5.27 15.32
C GLY A 195 -19.25 4.42 15.75
N LEU A 196 -18.82 3.46 14.93
CA LEU A 196 -17.63 2.64 15.22
C LEU A 196 -16.36 3.37 14.80
N PRO A 197 -15.31 3.40 15.64
CA PRO A 197 -14.05 4.03 15.29
C PRO A 197 -13.27 3.20 14.25
N ILE A 198 -13.00 3.80 13.10
CA ILE A 198 -12.30 3.23 11.94
C ILE A 198 -11.16 4.14 11.46
N PRO A 199 -10.03 4.20 12.19
CA PRO A 199 -8.87 5.02 11.85
C PRO A 199 -8.07 4.42 10.69
N LYS A 200 -8.50 4.65 9.45
CA LYS A 200 -7.93 3.95 8.28
C LYS A 200 -6.61 4.58 7.84
N THR A 201 -5.52 3.85 8.08
CA THR A 201 -4.22 4.12 7.45
C THR A 201 -4.09 3.34 6.14
N SER A 202 -3.65 4.03 5.09
CA SER A 202 -3.45 3.46 3.75
C SER A 202 -2.08 3.80 3.21
N SER A 203 -1.49 2.92 2.40
CA SER A 203 -0.30 3.23 1.62
C SER A 203 -0.68 3.94 0.31
N ARG A 204 0.26 4.70 -0.25
CA ARG A 204 0.21 5.13 -1.64
C ARG A 204 0.45 3.94 -2.59
N ALA A 205 -0.03 4.07 -3.81
CA ALA A 205 0.27 3.14 -4.88
C ALA A 205 1.76 3.11 -5.17
N ILE A 206 2.24 1.92 -5.51
CA ILE A 206 3.59 1.72 -6.04
C ILE A 206 3.50 0.88 -7.32
N THR A 207 2.72 -0.20 -7.30
CA THR A 207 2.48 -1.04 -8.48
C THR A 207 1.07 -0.95 -9.05
N SER A 208 0.10 -0.44 -8.27
CA SER A 208 -1.26 -0.15 -8.72
C SER A 208 -1.35 1.24 -9.39
N PRO A 209 -2.34 1.47 -10.26
CA PRO A 209 -2.54 2.76 -10.91
C PRO A 209 -2.98 3.86 -9.93
N ALA A 210 -3.55 3.49 -8.79
CA ALA A 210 -3.67 4.37 -7.63
C ALA A 210 -3.82 3.55 -6.34
N GLY A 211 -3.52 4.18 -5.20
CA GLY A 211 -3.76 3.69 -3.86
C GLY A 211 -4.92 4.44 -3.21
N THR A 212 -5.39 3.96 -2.05
CA THR A 212 -6.44 4.67 -1.31
C THR A 212 -5.97 6.05 -0.84
N ALA A 213 -4.69 6.19 -0.46
CA ALA A 213 -4.12 7.49 -0.10
C ALA A 213 -4.09 8.45 -1.30
N ASP A 214 -3.66 7.99 -2.48
CA ASP A 214 -3.61 8.85 -3.67
C ASP A 214 -5.00 9.32 -4.11
N THR A 215 -6.01 8.45 -4.04
CA THR A 215 -7.39 8.83 -4.35
C THR A 215 -7.99 9.75 -3.28
N MET A 216 -7.72 9.52 -1.99
CA MET A 216 -8.20 10.42 -0.92
C MET A 216 -7.54 11.80 -1.00
N GLU A 217 -6.29 11.87 -1.47
CA GLU A 217 -5.56 13.12 -1.67
C GLU A 217 -6.20 14.05 -2.71
N VAL A 218 -7.02 13.52 -3.61
CA VAL A 218 -7.84 14.34 -4.51
C VAL A 218 -8.88 15.16 -3.74
N LEU A 219 -9.37 14.64 -2.60
CA LEU A 219 -10.47 15.21 -1.83
C LEU A 219 -10.01 15.97 -0.59
N ALA A 220 -8.92 15.54 0.05
CA ALA A 220 -8.43 16.13 1.30
C ALA A 220 -6.93 15.86 1.50
N ASN A 221 -6.29 16.59 2.41
CA ASN A 221 -4.94 16.24 2.84
C ASN A 221 -4.93 14.82 3.46
N VAL A 222 -3.91 14.03 3.12
CA VAL A 222 -3.70 12.68 3.67
C VAL A 222 -2.48 12.61 4.59
N GLU A 223 -1.65 13.66 4.60
CA GLU A 223 -0.49 13.81 5.48
C GLU A 223 -0.93 14.46 6.79
N VAL A 224 -1.57 13.65 7.63
CA VAL A 224 -2.16 14.08 8.91
C VAL A 224 -1.29 13.55 10.05
N GLY A 225 -0.82 14.45 10.92
CA GLY A 225 -0.04 14.08 12.11
C GLY A 225 -0.87 13.27 13.12
N LEU A 226 -0.20 12.49 13.97
CA LEU A 226 -0.88 11.55 14.88
C LEU A 226 -1.85 12.24 15.87
N GLU A 227 -1.50 13.42 16.38
CA GLU A 227 -2.37 14.17 17.30
C GLU A 227 -3.67 14.60 16.62
N GLN A 228 -3.57 15.26 15.47
CA GLN A 228 -4.73 15.64 14.66
C GLN A 228 -5.53 14.40 14.25
N MET A 229 -4.88 13.30 13.86
CA MET A 229 -5.57 12.04 13.52
C MET A 229 -6.41 11.53 14.70
N ARG A 230 -5.91 11.61 15.94
CA ARG A 230 -6.68 11.25 17.15
C ARG A 230 -7.87 12.16 17.38
N GLU A 231 -7.73 13.46 17.13
CA GLU A 231 -8.84 14.43 17.26
C GLU A 231 -9.94 14.14 16.24
N ILE A 232 -9.58 13.93 14.97
CA ILE A 232 -10.51 13.56 13.90
C ILE A 232 -11.28 12.30 14.29
N VAL A 233 -10.59 11.22 14.66
CA VAL A 233 -11.24 9.94 14.99
C VAL A 233 -12.09 10.07 16.26
N ARG A 234 -11.72 10.93 17.21
CA ARG A 234 -12.56 11.22 18.39
C ARG A 234 -13.88 11.88 18.00
N GLU A 235 -13.82 12.85 17.10
CA GLU A 235 -14.98 13.66 16.69
C GLU A 235 -15.90 12.92 15.71
N VAL A 236 -15.34 12.32 14.66
CA VAL A 236 -16.12 11.76 13.54
C VAL A 236 -16.00 10.25 13.40
N LYS A 237 -15.27 9.58 14.29
CA LYS A 237 -15.07 8.11 14.30
C LYS A 237 -14.34 7.54 13.07
N GLY A 238 -13.95 8.32 12.08
CA GLY A 238 -13.22 7.81 10.92
C GLY A 238 -12.19 8.78 10.39
N CYS A 239 -11.15 8.25 9.76
CA CYS A 239 -10.21 9.03 8.96
C CYS A 239 -9.64 8.16 7.83
N LEU A 240 -9.08 8.78 6.79
CA LEU A 240 -8.41 8.15 5.66
C LEU A 240 -7.08 8.88 5.42
N VAL A 241 -6.01 8.36 6.02
CA VAL A 241 -4.69 9.02 6.04
C VAL A 241 -3.61 8.15 5.42
N TRP A 242 -2.53 8.77 4.97
CA TRP A 242 -1.34 8.06 4.50
C TRP A 242 -0.53 7.55 5.68
N GLY A 243 -0.26 6.23 5.70
CA GLY A 243 0.46 5.59 6.79
C GLY A 243 1.97 5.86 6.83
N GLY A 244 2.56 6.42 5.78
CA GLY A 244 4.03 6.52 5.63
C GLY A 244 4.72 7.43 6.65
N HIS A 245 4.01 8.36 7.28
CA HIS A 245 4.56 9.21 8.35
C HIS A 245 4.51 8.58 9.73
N VAL A 246 3.82 7.44 9.89
CA VAL A 246 3.64 6.77 11.18
C VAL A 246 4.50 5.51 11.15
N ARG A 247 5.50 5.41 12.02
CA ARG A 247 6.44 4.27 12.13
C ARG A 247 5.76 3.01 12.71
N LEU A 248 4.68 2.56 12.06
CA LEU A 248 3.85 1.46 12.52
C LEU A 248 4.53 0.09 12.35
N SER A 249 5.28 -0.10 11.27
CA SER A 249 5.99 -1.36 11.01
C SER A 249 7.26 -1.09 10.19
N PRO A 250 8.34 -0.60 10.82
CA PRO A 250 9.55 -0.16 10.11
C PRO A 250 10.21 -1.30 9.31
N ALA A 251 10.18 -2.53 9.83
CA ALA A 251 10.69 -3.69 9.11
C ALA A 251 9.89 -3.99 7.82
N ASP A 252 8.57 -3.80 7.86
CA ASP A 252 7.71 -4.04 6.70
C ASP A 252 8.04 -3.11 5.53
N ASP A 253 8.32 -1.83 5.81
CA ASP A 253 8.69 -0.87 4.77
C ASP A 253 10.02 -1.26 4.08
N VAL A 254 10.99 -1.77 4.85
CA VAL A 254 12.28 -2.28 4.32
C VAL A 254 12.06 -3.55 3.50
N LEU A 255 11.31 -4.53 4.01
CA LEU A 255 11.00 -5.77 3.29
C LEU A 255 10.29 -5.48 1.96
N ILE A 256 9.25 -4.64 1.98
CA ILE A 256 8.47 -4.25 0.80
C ILE A 256 9.35 -3.58 -0.27
N SER A 257 10.36 -2.80 0.14
CA SER A 257 11.27 -2.12 -0.78
C SER A 257 12.08 -3.10 -1.65
N VAL A 258 12.26 -4.34 -1.18
CA VAL A 258 13.01 -5.40 -1.85
C VAL A 258 12.09 -6.47 -2.46
N GLU A 259 11.00 -6.83 -1.80
CA GLU A 259 9.97 -7.76 -2.31
C GLU A 259 9.43 -7.32 -3.67
N ARG A 260 9.18 -6.01 -3.83
CA ARG A 260 8.54 -5.47 -5.04
C ARG A 260 9.40 -5.54 -6.29
N PRO A 261 10.68 -5.08 -6.30
CA PRO A 261 11.56 -5.26 -7.46
C PRO A 261 11.76 -6.73 -7.84
N LEU A 262 11.74 -7.64 -6.86
CA LEU A 262 11.86 -9.08 -7.08
C LEU A 262 10.54 -9.74 -7.51
N ASN A 263 9.42 -9.03 -7.41
CA ASN A 263 8.08 -9.55 -7.63
C ASN A 263 7.77 -10.80 -6.77
N ILE A 264 8.26 -10.81 -5.53
CA ILE A 264 8.01 -11.86 -4.53
C ILE A 264 6.97 -11.32 -3.56
N ASP A 265 5.80 -11.96 -3.52
CA ASP A 265 4.67 -11.61 -2.62
C ASP A 265 4.01 -12.92 -2.18
N THR A 266 4.69 -13.65 -1.29
CA THR A 266 4.16 -14.93 -0.77
C THR A 266 3.01 -14.70 0.21
N ARG A 267 2.18 -15.73 0.41
CA ARG A 267 0.99 -15.63 1.26
C ARG A 267 1.38 -15.35 2.71
N GLU A 268 2.45 -15.99 3.15
CA GLU A 268 2.99 -15.92 4.49
C GLU A 268 3.53 -14.51 4.80
N GLN A 269 4.36 -13.96 3.90
CA GLN A 269 4.86 -12.59 4.02
C GLN A 269 3.73 -11.56 3.93
N MET A 270 2.78 -11.75 3.01
CA MET A 270 1.61 -10.89 2.87
C MET A 270 0.77 -10.84 4.16
N VAL A 271 0.49 -12.00 4.77
CA VAL A 271 -0.25 -12.08 6.03
C VAL A 271 0.52 -11.38 7.15
N ALA A 272 1.82 -11.62 7.29
CA ALA A 272 2.65 -10.98 8.31
C ALA A 272 2.72 -9.46 8.15
N SER A 273 2.93 -8.98 6.92
CA SER A 273 2.91 -7.56 6.55
C SER A 273 1.58 -6.89 6.93
N ILE A 274 0.46 -7.45 6.47
CA ILE A 274 -0.86 -6.86 6.68
C ILE A 274 -1.21 -6.83 8.17
N LEU A 275 -1.08 -7.97 8.86
CA LEU A 275 -1.52 -8.07 10.25
C LEU A 275 -0.64 -7.25 11.20
N SER A 276 0.67 -7.19 10.97
CA SER A 276 1.58 -6.37 11.81
C SER A 276 1.20 -4.89 11.75
N LYS A 277 1.03 -4.32 10.56
CA LYS A 277 0.59 -2.92 10.38
C LYS A 277 -0.79 -2.64 10.99
N LYS A 278 -1.71 -3.59 10.87
CA LYS A 278 -3.10 -3.41 11.34
C LYS A 278 -3.17 -3.44 12.87
N LEU A 279 -2.41 -4.34 13.50
CA LEU A 279 -2.29 -4.39 14.95
C LEU A 279 -1.52 -3.18 15.50
N ALA A 280 -0.44 -2.76 14.83
CA ALA A 280 0.32 -1.57 15.17
C ALA A 280 -0.53 -0.29 15.05
N ALA A 281 -1.44 -0.21 14.07
CA ALA A 281 -2.42 0.89 13.96
C ALA A 281 -3.47 0.89 15.09
N GLY A 282 -3.44 -0.06 16.03
CA GLY A 282 -4.36 -0.14 17.15
C GLY A 282 -5.70 -0.80 16.82
N SER A 283 -5.79 -1.52 15.69
CA SER A 283 -7.01 -2.26 15.32
C SER A 283 -7.23 -3.42 16.28
N THR A 284 -8.50 -3.73 16.55
CA THR A 284 -8.91 -4.90 17.34
C THR A 284 -9.75 -5.87 16.53
N HIS A 285 -10.50 -5.35 15.56
CA HIS A 285 -11.36 -6.12 14.68
C HIS A 285 -11.07 -5.71 13.23
N LEU A 286 -11.00 -6.67 12.32
CA LEU A 286 -10.55 -6.39 10.95
C LEU A 286 -11.27 -7.28 9.93
N VAL A 287 -11.80 -6.65 8.89
CA VAL A 287 -12.27 -7.34 7.68
C VAL A 287 -11.18 -7.34 6.62
N ILE A 288 -10.81 -8.52 6.13
CA ILE A 288 -9.89 -8.71 5.00
C ILE A 288 -10.70 -9.00 3.74
N ASP A 289 -10.58 -8.13 2.74
CA ASP A 289 -11.13 -8.28 1.39
C ASP A 289 -10.13 -9.02 0.49
N VAL A 290 -10.54 -10.17 -0.04
CA VAL A 290 -9.75 -11.06 -0.90
C VAL A 290 -10.43 -11.15 -2.27
N PRO A 291 -10.04 -10.30 -3.25
CA PRO A 291 -10.49 -10.45 -4.62
C PRO A 291 -9.96 -11.76 -5.21
N ILE A 292 -10.85 -12.54 -5.84
CA ILE A 292 -10.52 -13.79 -6.53
C ILE A 292 -10.78 -13.61 -8.02
N GLY A 293 -9.75 -13.81 -8.84
CA GLY A 293 -9.89 -13.68 -10.29
C GLY A 293 -8.62 -13.97 -11.06
N PRO A 294 -8.70 -14.05 -12.39
CA PRO A 294 -7.61 -14.50 -13.26
C PRO A 294 -6.36 -13.62 -13.14
N SER A 295 -6.55 -12.32 -12.92
CA SER A 295 -5.50 -11.30 -12.78
C SER A 295 -5.34 -10.78 -11.36
N ALA A 296 -6.12 -11.29 -10.39
CA ALA A 296 -5.97 -10.96 -8.98
C ALA A 296 -4.74 -11.65 -8.37
N LYS A 297 -4.34 -11.21 -7.17
CA LYS A 297 -3.31 -11.91 -6.37
C LYS A 297 -3.70 -13.35 -6.03
N VAL A 298 -5.00 -13.60 -5.87
CA VAL A 298 -5.56 -14.92 -5.59
C VAL A 298 -6.39 -15.36 -6.79
N ARG A 299 -5.93 -16.43 -7.46
CA ARG A 299 -6.53 -16.87 -8.73
C ARG A 299 -7.60 -17.94 -8.58
N THR A 300 -7.53 -18.72 -7.52
CA THR A 300 -8.42 -19.87 -7.31
C THR A 300 -9.11 -19.82 -5.95
N GLN A 301 -10.29 -20.43 -5.88
CA GLN A 301 -11.04 -20.56 -4.64
C GLN A 301 -10.25 -21.34 -3.57
N ASN A 302 -9.49 -22.35 -3.98
CA ASN A 302 -8.66 -23.16 -3.07
C ASN A 302 -7.54 -22.32 -2.44
N ASP A 303 -6.89 -21.46 -3.23
CA ASP A 303 -5.87 -20.54 -2.72
C ASP A 303 -6.47 -19.52 -1.74
N ALA A 304 -7.67 -19.02 -2.05
CA ALA A 304 -8.40 -18.12 -1.15
C ALA A 304 -8.73 -18.78 0.19
N LEU A 305 -9.15 -20.06 0.18
CA LEU A 305 -9.43 -20.82 1.40
C LEU A 305 -8.17 -21.05 2.24
N ARG A 306 -7.02 -21.36 1.60
CA ARG A 306 -5.74 -21.50 2.31
C ARG A 306 -5.32 -20.18 2.95
N LEU A 307 -5.39 -19.08 2.19
CA LEU A 307 -5.06 -17.75 2.67
C LEU A 307 -5.97 -17.32 3.82
N ARG A 308 -7.28 -17.60 3.72
CA ARG A 308 -8.24 -17.34 4.79
C ARG A 308 -7.85 -18.03 6.09
N LYS A 309 -7.56 -19.33 6.04
CA LYS A 309 -7.15 -20.11 7.23
C LYS A 309 -5.87 -19.56 7.85
N LEU A 310 -4.92 -19.13 7.02
CA LEU A 310 -3.67 -18.53 7.49
C LEU A 310 -3.93 -17.19 8.20
N PHE A 311 -4.75 -16.32 7.62
CA PHE A 311 -5.18 -15.08 8.27
C PHE A 311 -5.85 -15.34 9.61
N GLU A 312 -6.86 -16.23 9.64
CA GLU A 312 -7.60 -16.56 10.87
C GLU A 312 -6.65 -17.11 11.95
N TYR A 313 -5.79 -18.07 11.61
CA TYR A 313 -4.82 -18.65 12.55
C TYR A 313 -3.86 -17.59 13.15
N VAL A 314 -3.23 -16.78 12.30
CA VAL A 314 -2.26 -15.77 12.77
C VAL A 314 -2.99 -14.66 13.53
N GLY A 315 -4.15 -14.22 13.03
CA GLY A 315 -4.99 -13.19 13.64
C GLY A 315 -5.43 -13.55 15.06
N ASP A 316 -5.98 -14.74 15.25
CA ASP A 316 -6.39 -15.24 16.56
C ASP A 316 -5.19 -15.28 17.53
N ALA A 317 -4.04 -15.77 17.05
CA ALA A 317 -2.82 -15.91 17.85
C ALA A 317 -2.14 -14.57 18.25
N ILE A 318 -2.50 -13.46 17.60
CA ILE A 318 -2.06 -12.10 17.96
C ILE A 318 -3.18 -11.23 18.55
N GLY A 319 -4.36 -11.80 18.79
CA GLY A 319 -5.49 -11.13 19.43
C GLY A 319 -6.28 -10.17 18.54
N LEU A 320 -6.30 -10.40 17.22
CA LEU A 320 -7.16 -9.69 16.28
C LEU A 320 -8.40 -10.52 15.96
N ASN A 321 -9.59 -9.94 16.10
CA ASN A 321 -10.82 -10.57 15.64
C ASN A 321 -10.97 -10.35 14.13
N LEU A 322 -10.74 -11.40 13.34
CA LEU A 322 -10.69 -11.31 11.88
C LEU A 322 -11.92 -11.88 11.21
N ARG A 323 -12.30 -11.27 10.08
CA ARG A 323 -13.24 -11.84 9.11
C ARG A 323 -12.68 -11.70 7.70
N VAL A 324 -12.46 -12.81 7.01
CA VAL A 324 -11.99 -12.83 5.63
C VAL A 324 -13.18 -12.94 4.68
N THR A 325 -13.35 -11.95 3.82
CA THR A 325 -14.42 -11.86 2.81
C THR A 325 -13.83 -12.04 1.42
N MET A 326 -14.25 -13.11 0.74
CA MET A 326 -13.90 -13.36 -0.65
C MET A 326 -14.82 -12.55 -1.55
N THR A 327 -14.26 -11.91 -2.56
CA THR A 327 -14.98 -11.01 -3.46
C THR A 327 -14.59 -11.27 -4.90
N ASP A 328 -15.45 -10.86 -5.84
CA ASP A 328 -15.15 -10.97 -7.26
C ASP A 328 -13.95 -10.08 -7.65
N GLY A 329 -12.99 -10.69 -8.33
CA GLY A 329 -11.81 -10.04 -8.91
C GLY A 329 -11.68 -10.33 -10.41
N SER A 330 -12.77 -10.69 -11.08
CA SER A 330 -12.80 -10.99 -12.52
C SER A 330 -12.60 -9.76 -13.41
N GLN A 331 -12.89 -8.56 -12.90
CA GLN A 331 -12.82 -7.29 -13.61
C GLN A 331 -12.45 -6.14 -12.65
N PRO A 332 -12.05 -4.95 -13.17
CA PRO A 332 -11.84 -3.76 -12.34
C PRO A 332 -13.10 -3.43 -11.54
N VAL A 333 -12.93 -2.90 -10.33
CA VAL A 333 -14.07 -2.49 -9.49
C VAL A 333 -14.38 -1.02 -9.76
N GLY A 334 -15.63 -0.70 -10.08
CA GLY A 334 -16.00 0.64 -10.54
C GLY A 334 -15.68 0.87 -12.02
N ASN A 335 -15.76 2.13 -12.46
CA ASN A 335 -15.53 2.55 -13.83
C ASN A 335 -14.22 3.34 -13.98
N GLY A 336 -13.84 4.11 -12.97
CA GLY A 336 -12.62 4.90 -12.94
C GLY A 336 -11.41 4.11 -12.45
N ILE A 337 -10.25 4.37 -13.06
CA ILE A 337 -8.95 3.83 -12.66
C ILE A 337 -7.94 4.98 -12.71
N GLY A 338 -7.29 5.28 -11.59
CA GLY A 338 -6.46 6.48 -11.41
C GLY A 338 -7.09 7.46 -10.40
N PRO A 339 -6.30 8.36 -9.76
CA PRO A 339 -6.74 9.09 -8.57
C PRO A 339 -8.04 9.88 -8.75
N VAL A 340 -8.12 10.78 -9.75
CA VAL A 340 -9.31 11.63 -9.98
C VAL A 340 -10.54 10.80 -10.38
N LEU A 341 -10.36 9.81 -11.27
CA LEU A 341 -11.45 8.97 -11.77
C LEU A 341 -12.00 8.06 -10.67
N GLU A 342 -11.13 7.50 -9.83
CA GLU A 342 -11.56 6.69 -8.68
C GLU A 342 -12.23 7.53 -7.59
N ALA A 343 -11.80 8.78 -7.39
CA ALA A 343 -12.45 9.71 -6.46
C ALA A 343 -13.86 10.09 -6.94
N ARG A 344 -14.03 10.33 -8.25
CA ARG A 344 -15.34 10.55 -8.89
C ARG A 344 -16.30 9.40 -8.60
N ASP A 345 -15.86 8.17 -8.80
CA ASP A 345 -16.70 6.98 -8.58
C ASP A 345 -17.11 6.82 -7.12
N VAL A 346 -16.17 7.05 -6.19
CA VAL A 346 -16.47 7.03 -4.74
C VAL A 346 -17.53 8.06 -4.39
N MET A 347 -17.37 9.30 -4.86
CA MET A 347 -18.33 10.37 -4.57
C MET A 347 -19.69 10.11 -5.23
N ALA A 348 -19.73 9.59 -6.45
CA ALA A 348 -20.97 9.20 -7.10
C ALA A 348 -21.74 8.14 -6.28
N VAL A 349 -21.04 7.17 -5.67
CA VAL A 349 -21.66 6.18 -4.78
C VAL A 349 -22.19 6.84 -3.51
N LEU A 350 -21.39 7.65 -2.82
CA LEU A 350 -21.77 8.32 -1.57
C LEU A 350 -22.95 9.30 -1.76
N GLU A 351 -22.99 9.97 -2.90
CA GLU A 351 -24.07 10.90 -3.29
C GLU A 351 -25.33 10.18 -3.81
N ASN A 352 -25.33 8.84 -3.84
CA ASN A 352 -26.42 8.03 -4.38
C ASN A 352 -26.80 8.38 -5.83
N ARG A 353 -25.83 8.77 -6.65
CA ARG A 353 -26.10 9.09 -8.05
C ARG A 353 -26.60 7.86 -8.81
N PRO A 354 -27.57 8.01 -9.75
CA PRO A 354 -28.06 6.91 -10.57
C PRO A 354 -26.96 6.22 -11.39
N GLU A 355 -26.00 6.99 -11.89
CA GLU A 355 -24.87 6.53 -12.71
C GLU A 355 -23.70 5.95 -11.92
N ALA A 356 -23.79 5.92 -10.59
CA ALA A 356 -22.69 5.43 -9.77
C ALA A 356 -22.42 3.93 -10.01
N PRO A 357 -21.15 3.47 -10.00
CA PRO A 357 -20.83 2.08 -10.28
C PRO A 357 -21.45 1.12 -9.25
N VAL A 358 -22.34 0.24 -9.72
CA VAL A 358 -23.13 -0.67 -8.87
C VAL A 358 -22.24 -1.71 -8.19
N ASP A 359 -21.23 -2.22 -8.89
CA ASP A 359 -20.27 -3.20 -8.37
C ASP A 359 -19.44 -2.64 -7.20
N LEU A 360 -18.97 -1.38 -7.33
CA LEU A 360 -18.28 -0.67 -6.27
C LEU A 360 -19.20 -0.46 -5.05
N ARG A 361 -20.45 -0.03 -5.29
CA ARG A 361 -21.47 0.18 -4.24
C ARG A 361 -21.76 -1.10 -3.47
N GLU A 362 -22.17 -2.16 -4.16
CA GLU A 362 -22.60 -3.41 -3.49
C GLU A 362 -21.43 -4.09 -2.77
N ARG A 363 -20.22 -4.05 -3.34
CA ARG A 363 -19.02 -4.55 -2.65
C ARG A 363 -18.71 -3.74 -1.39
N ALA A 364 -18.78 -2.41 -1.45
CA ALA A 364 -18.56 -1.57 -0.28
C ALA A 364 -19.61 -1.80 0.81
N LEU A 365 -20.89 -1.94 0.44
CA LEU A 365 -21.98 -2.26 1.37
C LEU A 365 -21.77 -3.62 2.05
N ALA A 366 -21.40 -4.65 1.30
CA ALA A 366 -21.14 -5.98 1.84
C ALA A 366 -19.98 -5.95 2.85
N LEU A 367 -18.87 -5.28 2.52
CA LEU A 367 -17.72 -5.13 3.41
C LEU A 367 -18.04 -4.31 4.65
N ALA A 368 -18.72 -3.17 4.49
CA ALA A 368 -19.16 -2.34 5.61
C ALA A 368 -20.10 -3.11 6.53
N GLY A 369 -21.08 -3.84 5.98
CA GLY A 369 -22.00 -4.66 6.77
C GLY A 369 -21.28 -5.70 7.63
N ARG A 370 -20.23 -6.34 7.10
CA ARG A 370 -19.40 -7.28 7.88
C ARG A 370 -18.64 -6.63 9.02
N ILE A 371 -18.24 -5.37 8.86
CA ILE A 371 -17.58 -4.57 9.91
C ILE A 371 -18.59 -4.13 10.96
N LEU A 372 -19.78 -3.68 10.54
CA LEU A 372 -20.85 -3.27 11.45
C LEU A 372 -21.32 -4.43 12.35
N GLU A 373 -21.24 -5.67 11.86
CA GLU A 373 -21.51 -6.88 12.65
C GLU A 373 -20.50 -7.14 13.79
N PHE A 374 -19.42 -6.36 13.91
CA PHE A 374 -18.58 -6.37 15.11
C PHE A 374 -19.18 -5.54 16.25
N ASP A 375 -20.15 -4.67 15.98
CA ASP A 375 -20.85 -3.94 17.02
C ASP A 375 -21.76 -4.89 17.82
N PRO A 376 -21.51 -5.11 19.13
CA PRO A 376 -22.35 -5.97 19.95
C PRO A 376 -23.79 -5.44 20.10
N ALA A 377 -24.04 -4.15 19.83
CA ALA A 377 -25.37 -3.58 19.83
C ALA A 377 -26.18 -3.97 18.58
N LEU A 378 -25.52 -4.37 17.48
CA LEU A 378 -26.17 -4.72 16.23
C LEU A 378 -26.54 -6.22 16.20
N ARG A 379 -27.81 -6.53 16.48
CA ARG A 379 -28.31 -7.91 16.56
C ARG A 379 -28.63 -8.50 15.17
N GLY A 380 -28.47 -9.82 15.04
CA GLY A 380 -29.16 -10.62 14.03
C GLY A 380 -28.68 -10.48 12.58
N GLY A 381 -27.39 -10.19 12.33
CA GLY A 381 -26.86 -10.10 10.96
C GLY A 381 -27.40 -8.91 10.16
N ALA A 382 -27.88 -7.87 10.84
CA ALA A 382 -28.44 -6.67 10.23
C ALA A 382 -27.40 -5.72 9.61
N GLY A 383 -26.12 -6.11 9.57
CA GLY A 383 -25.01 -5.27 9.08
C GLY A 383 -25.23 -4.73 7.68
N MET A 384 -25.64 -5.59 6.74
CA MET A 384 -25.89 -5.18 5.36
C MET A 384 -27.05 -4.18 5.25
N ALA A 385 -28.14 -4.42 5.97
CA ALA A 385 -29.31 -3.54 5.98
C ALA A 385 -28.95 -2.17 6.55
N ARG A 386 -28.20 -2.14 7.66
CA ARG A 386 -27.72 -0.90 8.29
C ARG A 386 -26.77 -0.12 7.39
N ALA A 387 -25.83 -0.80 6.73
CA ALA A 387 -24.92 -0.16 5.77
C ALA A 387 -25.70 0.48 4.60
N ARG A 388 -26.71 -0.21 4.07
CA ARG A 388 -27.57 0.30 2.99
C ARG A 388 -28.38 1.52 3.44
N GLU A 389 -28.93 1.49 4.66
CA GLU A 389 -29.64 2.61 5.26
C GLU A 389 -28.74 3.86 5.42
N LEU A 390 -27.53 3.70 5.94
CA LEU A 390 -26.58 4.80 6.16
C LEU A 390 -26.08 5.42 4.85
N LEU A 391 -25.93 4.61 3.79
CA LEU A 391 -25.63 5.11 2.46
C LEU A 391 -26.83 5.87 1.87
N ALA A 392 -28.01 5.24 1.85
CA ALA A 392 -29.22 5.79 1.22
C ALA A 392 -29.73 7.08 1.89
N SER A 393 -29.58 7.20 3.20
CA SER A 393 -29.97 8.41 3.96
C SER A 393 -29.02 9.60 3.79
N GLY A 394 -27.85 9.41 3.16
CA GLY A 394 -26.81 10.44 3.05
C GLY A 394 -25.97 10.65 4.32
N ALA A 395 -26.16 9.81 5.35
CA ALA A 395 -25.36 9.87 6.58
C ALA A 395 -23.88 9.58 6.31
N ALA A 396 -23.59 8.60 5.43
CA ALA A 396 -22.24 8.32 4.98
C ALA A 396 -21.61 9.52 4.24
N LEU A 397 -22.32 10.15 3.31
CA LEU A 397 -21.84 11.35 2.60
C LEU A 397 -21.53 12.50 3.57
N THR A 398 -22.45 12.76 4.50
CA THR A 398 -22.26 13.80 5.53
C THR A 398 -21.01 13.52 6.35
N THR A 399 -20.77 12.26 6.70
CA THR A 399 -19.58 11.85 7.46
C THR A 399 -18.31 11.99 6.62
N MET A 400 -18.34 11.63 5.33
CA MET A 400 -17.21 11.88 4.42
C MET A 400 -16.84 13.36 4.36
N HIS A 401 -17.82 14.26 4.23
CA HIS A 401 -17.57 15.71 4.24
C HIS A 401 -16.94 16.20 5.55
N LYS A 402 -17.34 15.64 6.70
CA LYS A 402 -16.70 15.98 7.98
C LYS A 402 -15.25 15.47 8.04
N ILE A 403 -15.00 14.24 7.56
CA ILE A 403 -13.65 13.68 7.48
C ILE A 403 -12.76 14.57 6.60
N THR A 404 -13.21 14.92 5.38
CA THR A 404 -12.42 15.76 4.46
C THR A 404 -12.17 17.15 5.03
N ALA A 405 -13.19 17.76 5.67
CA ALA A 405 -13.04 19.07 6.30
C ALA A 405 -11.99 19.08 7.42
N LEU A 406 -11.99 18.07 8.29
CA LEU A 406 -11.06 18.00 9.42
C LEU A 406 -9.64 17.55 9.02
N GLN A 407 -9.51 16.75 7.96
CA GLN A 407 -8.19 16.41 7.39
C GLN A 407 -7.55 17.61 6.70
N GLY A 408 -8.35 18.56 6.22
CA GLY A 408 -7.89 19.78 5.55
C GLY A 408 -7.88 19.65 4.03
N LYS A 409 -7.65 20.79 3.36
CA LYS A 409 -7.66 20.85 1.88
C LYS A 409 -6.53 20.00 1.28
N PRO A 410 -6.75 19.41 0.09
CA PRO A 410 -5.70 18.70 -0.60
C PRO A 410 -4.52 19.64 -0.92
N PRO A 411 -3.28 19.13 -0.98
CA PRO A 411 -2.08 19.94 -1.21
C PRO A 411 -2.06 20.60 -2.59
N ARG A 412 -2.75 20.01 -3.56
CA ARG A 412 -2.93 20.52 -4.91
C ARG A 412 -4.32 20.18 -5.41
N GLU A 413 -4.91 21.08 -6.19
CA GLU A 413 -6.14 20.78 -6.93
C GLU A 413 -5.82 19.79 -8.07
N ALA A 414 -6.47 18.63 -8.03
CA ALA A 414 -6.37 17.63 -9.09
C ALA A 414 -7.55 17.74 -10.05
N ARG A 415 -7.26 17.73 -11.34
CA ARG A 415 -8.26 17.74 -12.42
C ARG A 415 -7.96 16.61 -13.38
N LEU A 416 -8.98 16.17 -14.11
CA LEU A 416 -8.82 15.13 -15.11
C LEU A 416 -7.84 15.58 -16.21
N GLY A 417 -7.02 14.64 -16.69
CA GLY A 417 -6.02 14.91 -17.72
C GLY A 417 -6.65 15.48 -18.99
N HIS A 418 -5.93 16.39 -19.63
CA HIS A 418 -6.42 17.13 -20.80
C HIS A 418 -6.25 16.36 -22.12
N LEU A 419 -5.35 15.39 -22.17
CA LEU A 419 -5.19 14.48 -23.31
C LEU A 419 -6.10 13.27 -23.11
N SER A 420 -6.84 12.89 -24.16
CA SER A 420 -7.69 11.71 -24.10
C SER A 420 -7.80 10.96 -25.41
N ARG A 421 -7.95 9.63 -25.32
CA ARG A 421 -8.23 8.76 -26.48
C ARG A 421 -9.20 7.66 -26.10
N GLU A 422 -10.20 7.45 -26.94
CA GLU A 422 -11.09 6.30 -26.84
C GLU A 422 -10.47 5.07 -27.49
N ILE A 423 -10.60 3.93 -26.82
CA ILE A 423 -10.25 2.62 -27.36
C ILE A 423 -11.56 1.92 -27.68
N VAL A 424 -11.74 1.60 -28.96
CA VAL A 424 -13.02 1.12 -29.51
C VAL A 424 -13.02 -0.40 -29.69
N ALA A 425 -14.21 -0.98 -29.79
CA ALA A 425 -14.39 -2.40 -30.12
C ALA A 425 -14.02 -2.68 -31.58
N GLU A 426 -13.25 -3.74 -31.81
CA GLU A 426 -12.79 -4.13 -33.17
C GLU A 426 -13.89 -4.80 -34.01
N HIS A 427 -14.86 -5.43 -33.34
CA HIS A 427 -16.00 -6.08 -33.96
C HIS A 427 -17.19 -6.08 -32.99
N ASP A 428 -18.38 -6.38 -33.49
CA ASP A 428 -19.56 -6.60 -32.66
C ASP A 428 -19.34 -7.78 -31.71
N GLY A 429 -19.72 -7.62 -30.45
CA GLY A 429 -19.57 -8.70 -29.48
C GLY A 429 -19.95 -8.33 -28.06
N THR A 430 -20.04 -9.34 -27.20
CA THR A 430 -20.20 -9.15 -25.76
C THR A 430 -18.85 -9.20 -25.07
N VAL A 431 -18.55 -8.25 -24.19
CA VAL A 431 -17.32 -8.27 -23.39
C VAL A 431 -17.33 -9.50 -22.47
N VAL A 432 -16.48 -10.48 -22.74
CA VAL A 432 -16.40 -11.72 -21.94
C VAL A 432 -15.37 -11.62 -20.82
N ALA A 433 -14.34 -10.81 -21.00
CA ALA A 433 -13.29 -10.63 -20.01
C ALA A 433 -12.63 -9.25 -20.13
N ILE A 434 -12.15 -8.75 -18.99
CA ILE A 434 -11.32 -7.54 -18.90
C ILE A 434 -10.04 -7.92 -18.15
N ASP A 435 -8.90 -7.78 -18.81
CA ASP A 435 -7.60 -8.03 -18.21
C ASP A 435 -7.22 -6.87 -17.28
N CYS A 436 -7.48 -7.05 -15.99
CA CYS A 436 -7.15 -6.07 -14.96
C CYS A 436 -5.66 -5.72 -14.90
N TYR A 437 -4.77 -6.67 -15.19
CA TYR A 437 -3.33 -6.42 -15.17
C TYR A 437 -2.95 -5.50 -16.33
N ARG A 438 -3.48 -5.77 -17.53
CA ARG A 438 -3.24 -4.92 -18.69
C ARG A 438 -3.83 -3.52 -18.52
N ILE A 439 -5.08 -3.42 -18.07
CA ILE A 439 -5.73 -2.13 -17.80
C ILE A 439 -4.96 -1.33 -16.74
N ALA A 440 -4.52 -1.96 -15.65
CA ALA A 440 -3.70 -1.31 -14.63
C ALA A 440 -2.37 -0.78 -15.21
N ARG A 441 -1.73 -1.53 -16.11
CA ARG A 441 -0.49 -1.08 -16.78
C ARG A 441 -0.72 0.08 -17.73
N ILE A 442 -1.79 0.07 -18.51
CA ILE A 442 -2.14 1.19 -19.41
C ILE A 442 -2.37 2.47 -18.59
N ALA A 443 -3.14 2.39 -17.50
CA ALA A 443 -3.38 3.53 -16.62
C ALA A 443 -2.07 4.07 -16.00
N ARG A 444 -1.14 3.18 -15.64
CA ARG A 444 0.18 3.60 -15.13
C ARG A 444 1.05 4.25 -16.19
N LEU A 445 1.06 3.71 -17.40
CA LEU A 445 1.77 4.32 -18.53
C LEU A 445 1.18 5.68 -18.91
N ALA A 446 -0.09 5.94 -18.59
CA ALA A 446 -0.72 7.23 -18.81
C ALA A 446 -0.30 8.30 -17.78
N GLY A 447 0.43 7.92 -16.73
CA GLY A 447 0.93 8.83 -15.68
C GLY A 447 0.43 8.51 -14.27
N ALA A 448 -0.57 7.64 -14.11
CA ALA A 448 -1.14 7.32 -12.80
C ALA A 448 -0.16 6.49 -11.94
N PRO A 449 -0.05 6.71 -10.61
CA PRO A 449 -0.78 7.70 -9.81
C PRO A 449 -0.12 9.08 -9.74
N PHE A 450 1.09 9.25 -10.28
CA PHE A 450 1.90 10.46 -10.06
C PHE A 450 1.23 11.71 -10.66
N ASP A 451 0.63 11.54 -11.83
CA ASP A 451 -0.30 12.50 -12.40
C ASP A 451 -1.72 12.12 -11.99
N ALA A 452 -2.29 12.87 -11.04
CA ALA A 452 -3.60 12.56 -10.47
C ALA A 452 -4.73 12.58 -11.51
N GLY A 453 -4.58 13.36 -12.58
CA GLY A 453 -5.52 13.46 -13.69
C GLY A 453 -5.42 12.30 -14.70
N ALA A 454 -4.34 11.53 -14.67
CA ALA A 454 -4.15 10.40 -15.56
C ALA A 454 -4.92 9.16 -15.10
N GLY A 455 -5.31 8.32 -16.08
CA GLY A 455 -6.03 7.09 -15.78
C GLY A 455 -6.84 6.52 -16.94
N ILE A 456 -7.78 5.64 -16.61
CA ILE A 456 -8.71 5.01 -17.54
C ILE A 456 -10.14 5.15 -17.01
N ASP A 457 -11.04 5.56 -17.88
CA ASP A 457 -12.48 5.58 -17.64
C ASP A 457 -13.15 4.47 -18.45
N LEU A 458 -13.66 3.44 -17.78
CA LEU A 458 -14.31 2.29 -18.40
C LEU A 458 -15.73 2.66 -18.83
N LEU A 459 -16.04 2.40 -20.11
CA LEU A 459 -17.36 2.65 -20.70
C LEU A 459 -18.16 1.35 -20.87
N LYS A 460 -17.46 0.22 -20.93
CA LYS A 460 -18.03 -1.13 -20.98
C LYS A 460 -17.48 -2.00 -19.84
N LYS A 461 -18.34 -2.85 -19.30
CA LYS A 461 -18.02 -3.86 -18.26
C LYS A 461 -18.23 -5.26 -18.80
N ALA A 462 -17.73 -6.28 -18.12
CA ALA A 462 -17.99 -7.67 -18.50
C ALA A 462 -19.50 -7.93 -18.59
N GLY A 463 -19.94 -8.63 -19.62
CA GLY A 463 -21.35 -8.86 -19.97
C GLY A 463 -22.00 -7.76 -20.81
N SER A 464 -21.33 -6.64 -21.06
CA SER A 464 -21.86 -5.57 -21.92
C SER A 464 -21.68 -5.90 -23.40
N PHE A 465 -22.70 -5.64 -24.22
CA PHE A 465 -22.57 -5.66 -25.68
C PHE A 465 -21.86 -4.38 -26.17
N ALA A 466 -20.98 -4.51 -27.16
CA ALA A 466 -20.33 -3.42 -27.85
C ALA A 466 -20.42 -3.62 -29.37
N GLN A 467 -20.79 -2.56 -30.09
CA GLN A 467 -20.75 -2.53 -31.56
C GLN A 467 -19.34 -2.22 -32.05
N ALA A 468 -18.97 -2.70 -33.24
CA ALA A 468 -17.72 -2.33 -33.89
C ALA A 468 -17.59 -0.80 -33.97
N GLY A 469 -16.47 -0.26 -33.50
CA GLY A 469 -16.23 1.19 -33.40
C GLY A 469 -16.79 1.87 -32.15
N GLU A 470 -17.56 1.17 -31.30
CA GLU A 470 -18.06 1.72 -30.05
C GLU A 470 -16.94 1.76 -28.98
N PRO A 471 -16.80 2.86 -28.22
CA PRO A 471 -15.80 2.97 -27.16
C PRO A 471 -15.98 1.93 -26.04
N LEU A 472 -14.90 1.21 -25.73
CA LEU A 472 -14.80 0.29 -24.59
C LEU A 472 -14.34 1.02 -23.32
N TYR A 473 -13.37 1.90 -23.47
CA TYR A 473 -12.85 2.77 -22.42
C TYR A 473 -12.12 3.97 -23.01
N ARG A 474 -11.84 4.96 -22.17
CA ARG A 474 -11.08 6.16 -22.52
C ARG A 474 -9.85 6.31 -21.65
N ILE A 475 -8.71 6.59 -22.27
CA ILE A 475 -7.44 6.88 -21.59
C ILE A 475 -7.37 8.39 -21.36
N TYR A 476 -6.89 8.80 -20.20
CA TYR A 476 -6.58 10.19 -19.83
C TYR A 476 -5.13 10.33 -19.41
N SER A 477 -4.46 11.40 -19.82
CA SER A 477 -3.07 11.72 -19.46
C SER A 477 -2.87 13.24 -19.33
N ASP A 478 -1.87 13.62 -18.54
CA ASP A 478 -1.39 15.01 -18.41
C ASP A 478 -0.16 15.30 -19.26
N THR A 479 0.58 14.29 -19.71
CA THR A 479 1.78 14.47 -20.55
C THR A 479 1.66 13.74 -21.88
N GLU A 480 2.21 14.33 -22.95
CA GLU A 480 2.18 13.76 -24.30
C GLU A 480 2.97 12.44 -24.38
N THR A 481 4.10 12.35 -23.66
CA THR A 481 4.94 11.15 -23.66
C THR A 481 4.22 9.96 -23.04
N ASP A 482 3.64 10.14 -21.85
CA ASP A 482 2.88 9.09 -21.15
C ASP A 482 1.62 8.71 -21.93
N PHE A 483 0.94 9.72 -22.49
CA PHE A 483 -0.21 9.51 -23.36
C PHE A 483 0.13 8.61 -24.55
N ARG A 484 1.25 8.87 -25.24
CA ARG A 484 1.71 8.06 -26.37
C ARG A 484 2.06 6.63 -25.95
N PHE A 485 2.71 6.42 -24.80
CA PHE A 485 3.03 5.07 -24.31
C PHE A 485 1.76 4.28 -23.95
N ALA A 486 0.82 4.89 -23.24
CA ALA A 486 -0.44 4.26 -22.89
C ALA A 486 -1.26 3.90 -24.15
N CYS A 487 -1.34 4.84 -25.09
CA CYS A 487 -2.00 4.65 -26.38
C CYS A 487 -1.35 3.55 -27.22
N GLY A 488 -0.01 3.47 -27.25
CA GLY A 488 0.72 2.42 -27.94
C GLY A 488 0.38 1.04 -27.36
N MET A 489 0.47 0.89 -26.03
CA MET A 489 0.12 -0.37 -25.36
C MET A 489 -1.34 -0.76 -25.59
N ALA A 490 -2.28 0.19 -25.52
CA ALA A 490 -3.69 -0.10 -25.77
C ALA A 490 -3.99 -0.52 -27.22
N ALA A 491 -3.19 -0.05 -28.20
CA ALA A 491 -3.32 -0.43 -29.59
C ALA A 491 -2.81 -1.85 -29.88
N GLU A 492 -1.79 -2.32 -29.15
CA GLU A 492 -1.31 -3.70 -29.29
C GLU A 492 -2.33 -4.73 -28.81
N ASN A 493 -3.09 -4.39 -27.77
CA ASN A 493 -4.20 -5.17 -27.24
C ASN A 493 -4.97 -4.27 -26.27
N SER A 494 -6.29 -4.21 -26.44
CA SER A 494 -7.16 -3.31 -25.68
C SER A 494 -7.30 -3.71 -24.21
N GLY A 495 -6.99 -4.95 -23.84
CA GLY A 495 -7.28 -5.53 -22.52
C GLY A 495 -8.71 -6.05 -22.40
N PHE A 496 -9.51 -5.97 -23.47
CA PHE A 496 -10.86 -6.50 -23.53
C PHE A 496 -10.89 -7.72 -24.45
N THR A 497 -11.63 -8.74 -24.05
CA THR A 497 -11.96 -9.87 -24.92
C THR A 497 -13.43 -9.78 -25.29
N LEU A 498 -13.73 -9.76 -26.58
CA LEU A 498 -15.09 -9.74 -27.12
C LEU A 498 -15.45 -11.15 -27.60
N GLY A 499 -16.55 -11.68 -27.07
CA GLY A 499 -17.15 -12.92 -27.56
C GLY A 499 -17.90 -12.69 -28.86
N VAL A 500 -17.95 -13.71 -29.72
CA VAL A 500 -18.70 -13.67 -30.97
C VAL A 500 -20.19 -13.77 -30.66
N THR A 501 -20.97 -12.80 -31.15
CA THR A 501 -22.43 -12.90 -31.12
C THR A 501 -22.85 -13.99 -32.12
N PRO A 502 -23.66 -15.01 -31.74
CA PRO A 502 -24.24 -15.90 -32.73
C PRO A 502 -25.00 -15.04 -33.74
N LYS A 503 -24.69 -15.18 -35.04
CA LYS A 503 -25.52 -14.53 -36.07
C LYS A 503 -26.94 -15.04 -35.89
N ALA A 504 -27.90 -14.13 -35.74
CA ALA A 504 -29.31 -14.46 -35.80
C ALA A 504 -29.59 -15.10 -37.18
N GLY A 505 -29.60 -16.44 -37.25
CA GLY A 505 -29.70 -17.18 -38.51
C GLY A 505 -29.29 -18.66 -38.48
N GLU A 506 -28.59 -19.17 -37.45
CA GLU A 506 -28.22 -20.60 -37.37
C GLU A 506 -29.04 -21.41 -36.33
N ALA A 507 -30.20 -20.88 -35.93
CA ALA A 507 -31.23 -21.66 -35.24
C ALA A 507 -32.50 -21.67 -36.09
N ALA A 508 -32.47 -22.43 -37.18
CA ALA A 508 -33.63 -22.97 -37.90
C ALA A 508 -33.24 -24.24 -38.64
#